data_AF-A0A8J3BDF5-F1
#
_entry.id   AF-A0A8J3BDF5-F1
#
_cell.length_a   1.000
_cell.length_b   1.000
_cell.length_c   1.000
_cell.angle_alpha   90.00
_cell.angle_beta   90.00
_cell.angle_gamma   90.00
#
_symmetry.space_group_name_H-M   'P 1'
#
loop_
_entity.id
_entity.type
_entity.pdbx_description
1 polymer ?
#
loop_
_entity_poly.entity_id
_entity_poly.type
_entity_poly.pdbx_seq_one_letter_code
_entity_poly.pdbx_strand_id
1 'polypeptide(L)'
;MRDIDYAEFRERYRAIRHSWAHLELRDSYGTAVENGPFARWLRDGVADPGYLAEWCELLRGLAAAGRTLRRVKVVGNPPSEYHRWIRAIIQPVVDAGEATRWCDRRAVAAVALPGADFYVLDDETVLFPHFDGAGSPVGYSLTDAPETVDLCRTAFEACWAAGTDHDDGRPPARHRGAARPRCAAAPPAPDGRAHRPGARPTDRAALHPRIEDRERCAGAERPEHPRLVRRLRRG
;
A
#
# COMPACT_ATOMS: atom_id res chain seq x y z
N MET A 1 0.60 -21.07 1.49
CA MET A 1 0.04 -19.95 0.70
C MET A 1 -0.31 -20.45 -0.71
N ARG A 2 -1.52 -20.14 -1.19
CA ARG A 2 -2.01 -20.51 -2.52
C ARG A 2 -2.56 -19.27 -3.24
N ASP A 3 -2.49 -19.25 -4.56
CA ASP A 3 -3.10 -18.18 -5.34
C ASP A 3 -4.61 -18.37 -5.46
N ILE A 4 -5.32 -17.25 -5.48
CA ILE A 4 -6.78 -17.18 -5.62
C ILE A 4 -7.14 -16.17 -6.69
N ASP A 5 -8.29 -16.36 -7.34
CA ASP A 5 -8.82 -15.39 -8.28
C ASP A 5 -9.61 -14.26 -7.58
N TYR A 6 -10.05 -13.28 -8.35
CA TYR A 6 -10.82 -12.16 -7.83
C TYR A 6 -12.22 -12.54 -7.33
N ALA A 7 -12.82 -13.61 -7.86
CA ALA A 7 -14.14 -14.04 -7.42
C ALA A 7 -14.05 -14.65 -6.02
N GLU A 8 -13.09 -15.54 -5.80
CA GLU A 8 -12.81 -16.11 -4.48
C GLU A 8 -12.38 -15.03 -3.49
N PHE A 9 -11.52 -14.09 -3.90
CA PHE A 9 -11.16 -12.92 -3.09
C PHE A 9 -12.42 -12.23 -2.53
N ARG A 10 -13.38 -11.88 -3.39
CA ARG A 10 -14.64 -11.23 -2.99
C ARG A 10 -15.51 -12.09 -2.08
N GLU A 11 -15.52 -13.40 -2.28
CA GLU A 11 -16.26 -14.34 -1.45
C GLU A 11 -15.72 -14.36 -0.02
N ARG A 12 -14.38 -14.35 0.16
CA ARG A 12 -13.74 -14.40 1.48
C ARG A 12 -14.14 -13.23 2.37
N TYR A 13 -14.22 -12.02 1.83
CA TYR A 13 -14.68 -10.84 2.60
C TYR A 13 -16.16 -10.93 3.01
N ARG A 14 -16.99 -11.53 2.17
CA ARG A 14 -18.42 -11.70 2.46
C ARG A 14 -18.66 -12.78 3.52
N ALA A 15 -17.73 -13.74 3.64
CA ALA A 15 -17.82 -14.87 4.55
C ALA A 15 -17.29 -14.58 5.98
N ILE A 16 -16.85 -13.34 6.27
CA ILE A 16 -16.32 -12.96 7.59
C ILE A 16 -17.36 -13.15 8.69
N ARG A 17 -16.94 -13.84 9.76
CA ARG A 17 -17.80 -14.16 10.90
C ARG A 17 -17.68 -13.14 12.03
N HIS A 18 -16.47 -12.66 12.28
CA HIS A 18 -16.13 -11.85 13.45
C HIS A 18 -15.42 -10.56 13.08
N SER A 19 -14.36 -10.62 12.26
CA SER A 19 -13.54 -9.44 12.01
C SER A 19 -12.71 -9.50 10.74
N TRP A 20 -12.38 -8.31 10.20
CA TRP A 20 -11.14 -8.15 9.45
C TRP A 20 -10.20 -7.14 10.09
N ALA A 21 -8.94 -7.24 9.69
CA ALA A 21 -7.91 -6.26 9.89
C ALA A 21 -7.11 -6.08 8.60
N HIS A 22 -7.17 -4.90 7.98
CA HIS A 22 -6.50 -4.59 6.71
C HIS A 22 -5.32 -3.63 6.90
N LEU A 23 -4.10 -4.08 6.59
CA LEU A 23 -2.90 -3.25 6.59
C LEU A 23 -2.47 -2.89 5.17
N GLU A 24 -2.31 -1.59 4.93
CA GLU A 24 -1.80 -1.03 3.68
C GLU A 24 -0.44 -0.37 3.90
N LEU A 25 0.56 -0.76 3.10
CA LEU A 25 1.96 -0.34 3.27
C LEU A 25 2.46 0.61 2.18
N ARG A 26 1.76 0.67 1.04
CA ARG A 26 2.22 1.40 -0.15
C ARG A 26 1.93 2.89 -0.06
N ASP A 27 2.77 3.71 -0.68
CA ASP A 27 2.57 5.16 -0.76
C ASP A 27 1.58 5.61 -1.84
N SER A 28 1.24 4.70 -2.77
CA SER A 28 0.25 4.92 -3.83
C SER A 28 -0.22 3.60 -4.43
N TYR A 29 -1.45 3.62 -4.93
CA TYR A 29 -2.04 2.58 -5.75
C TYR A 29 -2.44 3.16 -7.11
N GLY A 30 -2.35 2.33 -8.14
CA GLY A 30 -2.60 2.70 -9.55
C GLY A 30 -3.80 1.97 -10.13
N THR A 31 -4.82 1.70 -9.32
CA THR A 31 -5.95 0.87 -9.75
C THR A 31 -6.78 1.61 -10.81
N ALA A 32 -7.31 0.88 -11.79
CA ALA A 32 -8.03 1.47 -12.91
C ALA A 32 -9.23 2.33 -12.47
N VAL A 33 -9.90 1.95 -11.38
CA VAL A 33 -11.05 2.67 -10.81
C VAL A 33 -10.65 3.96 -10.09
N GLU A 34 -9.42 4.03 -9.56
CA GLU A 34 -8.91 5.19 -8.84
C GLU A 34 -8.22 6.21 -9.76
N ASN A 35 -7.63 5.76 -10.88
CA ASN A 35 -6.82 6.62 -11.76
C ASN A 35 -7.58 7.86 -12.27
N GLY A 36 -8.86 7.71 -12.65
CA GLY A 36 -9.69 8.84 -13.11
C GLY A 36 -10.00 9.84 -12.00
N PRO A 37 -10.64 9.42 -10.90
CA PRO A 37 -10.92 10.28 -9.74
C PRO A 37 -9.67 10.94 -9.15
N PHE A 38 -8.55 10.21 -9.04
CA PHE A 38 -7.29 10.75 -8.53
C PHE A 38 -6.72 11.83 -9.45
N ALA A 39 -6.69 11.61 -10.76
CA ALA A 39 -6.23 12.61 -11.73
C ALA A 39 -7.13 13.87 -11.75
N ARG A 40 -8.43 13.73 -11.51
CA ARG A 40 -9.35 14.87 -11.35
C ARG A 40 -9.05 15.65 -10.07
N TRP A 41 -8.84 14.96 -8.95
CA TRP A 41 -8.51 15.59 -7.69
C TRP A 41 -7.19 16.36 -7.74
N LEU A 42 -6.15 15.81 -8.39
CA LEU A 42 -4.87 16.51 -8.59
C LEU A 42 -5.02 17.81 -9.39
N ARG A 43 -5.95 17.85 -10.33
CA ARG A 43 -6.18 19.00 -11.22
C ARG A 43 -7.02 20.08 -10.56
N ASP A 44 -8.14 19.67 -9.95
CA ASP A 44 -9.23 20.57 -9.59
C ASP A 44 -9.50 20.60 -8.07
N GLY A 45 -8.86 19.72 -7.28
CA GLY A 45 -9.11 19.54 -5.86
C GLY A 45 -10.46 18.86 -5.53
N VAL A 46 -11.22 18.44 -6.55
CA VAL A 46 -12.56 17.85 -6.37
C VAL A 46 -12.45 16.39 -5.95
N ALA A 47 -12.87 16.10 -4.72
CA ALA A 47 -12.96 14.76 -4.17
C ALA A 47 -14.28 14.10 -4.60
N ASP A 48 -14.21 12.95 -5.26
CA ASP A 48 -15.36 12.18 -5.73
C ASP A 48 -15.25 10.73 -5.23
N PRO A 49 -15.93 10.38 -4.12
CA PRO A 49 -15.91 9.04 -3.55
C PRO A 49 -16.91 8.09 -4.23
N GLY A 50 -17.54 8.46 -5.35
CA GLY A 50 -18.65 7.69 -5.94
C GLY A 50 -18.32 6.22 -6.24
N TYR A 51 -17.07 5.92 -6.59
CA TYR A 51 -16.61 4.55 -6.83
C TYR A 51 -16.59 3.66 -5.57
N LEU A 52 -16.65 4.25 -4.37
CA LEU A 52 -16.69 3.54 -3.09
C LEU A 52 -18.10 3.06 -2.71
N ALA A 53 -19.14 3.40 -3.47
CA ALA A 53 -20.53 3.13 -3.09
C ALA A 53 -20.82 1.64 -2.83
N GLU A 54 -20.44 0.76 -3.77
CA GLU A 54 -20.61 -0.70 -3.62
C GLU A 54 -19.81 -1.26 -2.44
N TRP A 55 -18.61 -0.71 -2.21
CA TRP A 55 -17.77 -1.09 -1.08
C TRP A 55 -18.41 -0.69 0.25
N CYS A 56 -18.92 0.53 0.35
CA CYS A 56 -19.60 1.04 1.54
C CYS A 56 -20.90 0.27 1.83
N GLU A 57 -21.60 -0.23 0.82
CA GLU A 57 -22.76 -1.12 1.01
C GLU A 57 -22.35 -2.45 1.66
N LEU A 58 -21.27 -3.08 1.18
CA LEU A 58 -20.73 -4.29 1.80
C LEU A 58 -20.34 -4.05 3.27
N LEU A 59 -19.58 -2.98 3.54
CA LEU A 59 -19.15 -2.63 4.89
C LEU A 59 -20.33 -2.43 5.83
N ARG A 60 -21.36 -1.69 5.40
CA ARG A 60 -22.58 -1.50 6.19
C ARG A 60 -23.27 -2.82 6.52
N GLY A 61 -23.35 -3.74 5.55
CA GLY A 61 -23.92 -5.07 5.78
C GLY A 61 -23.14 -5.87 6.83
N LEU A 62 -21.80 -5.87 6.74
CA LEU A 62 -20.93 -6.56 7.70
C LEU A 62 -21.01 -5.92 9.10
N ALA A 63 -20.96 -4.58 9.18
CA ALA A 63 -21.04 -3.84 10.42
C ALA A 63 -22.42 -4.00 11.09
N ALA A 64 -23.51 -3.94 10.34
CA ALA A 64 -24.86 -4.19 10.85
C ALA A 64 -25.03 -5.62 11.39
N ALA A 65 -24.25 -6.57 10.85
CA ALA A 65 -24.19 -7.93 11.35
C ALA A 65 -23.21 -8.10 12.54
N GLY A 66 -22.66 -7.00 13.09
CA GLY A 66 -21.82 -7.01 14.29
C GLY A 66 -20.35 -7.38 14.05
N ARG A 67 -19.87 -7.36 12.81
CA ARG A 67 -18.45 -7.63 12.50
C ARG A 67 -17.59 -6.40 12.79
N THR A 68 -16.37 -6.64 13.28
CA THR A 68 -15.37 -5.59 13.52
C THR A 68 -14.52 -5.38 12.28
N LEU A 69 -14.55 -4.19 11.71
CA LEU A 69 -13.82 -3.85 10.48
C LEU A 69 -12.79 -2.78 10.80
N ARG A 70 -11.51 -3.11 10.65
CA ARG A 70 -10.39 -2.20 10.97
C ARG A 70 -9.42 -2.08 9.81
N ARG A 71 -8.95 -0.85 9.55
CA ARG A 71 -7.93 -0.55 8.55
C ARG A 71 -6.83 0.31 9.14
N VAL A 72 -5.58 0.00 8.79
CA VAL A 72 -4.43 0.88 9.04
C VAL A 72 -3.72 1.16 7.73
N LYS A 73 -3.48 2.43 7.45
CA LYS A 73 -2.61 2.88 6.35
C LYS A 73 -1.28 3.35 6.93
N VAL A 74 -0.18 2.70 6.54
CA VAL A 74 1.18 3.11 6.92
C VAL A 74 1.69 4.16 5.93
N VAL A 75 1.72 5.40 6.36
CA VAL A 75 1.95 6.57 5.50
C VAL A 75 3.31 7.22 5.73
N GLY A 76 3.88 7.77 4.67
CA GLY A 76 5.00 8.70 4.78
C GLY A 76 4.64 10.00 5.51
N ASN A 77 5.66 10.70 6.01
CA ASN A 77 5.52 12.02 6.61
C ASN A 77 6.60 12.96 6.03
N PRO A 78 6.24 13.94 5.17
CA PRO A 78 4.87 14.31 4.78
C PRO A 78 4.14 13.22 3.98
N PRO A 79 2.79 13.18 3.99
CA PRO A 79 2.03 12.20 3.23
C PRO A 79 2.16 12.43 1.72
N SER A 80 2.15 11.33 0.96
CA SER A 80 2.07 11.33 -0.50
C SER A 80 0.79 12.02 -0.99
N GLU A 81 0.78 12.44 -2.25
CA GLU A 81 -0.43 13.01 -2.87
C GLU A 81 -1.59 12.03 -2.86
N TYR A 82 -1.31 10.74 -3.11
CA TYR A 82 -2.31 9.67 -3.00
C TYR A 82 -2.91 9.61 -1.61
N HIS A 83 -2.09 9.62 -0.54
CA HIS A 83 -2.62 9.60 0.82
C HIS A 83 -3.43 10.85 1.19
N ARG A 84 -3.06 12.03 0.67
CA ARG A 84 -3.86 13.24 0.83
C ARG A 84 -5.22 13.11 0.15
N TRP A 85 -5.25 12.55 -1.06
CA TRP A 85 -6.47 12.27 -1.79
C TRP A 85 -7.35 11.25 -1.05
N ILE A 86 -6.81 10.11 -0.63
CA ILE A 86 -7.56 9.09 0.14
C ILE A 86 -8.15 9.72 1.40
N ARG A 87 -7.39 10.52 2.13
CA ARG A 87 -7.90 11.20 3.33
C ARG A 87 -9.07 12.14 3.02
N ALA A 88 -9.17 12.67 1.80
CA ALA A 88 -10.29 13.51 1.37
C ALA A 88 -11.53 12.70 0.93
N ILE A 89 -11.39 11.40 0.63
CA ILE A 89 -12.49 10.57 0.10
C ILE A 89 -12.90 9.39 1.00
N ILE A 90 -12.17 9.10 2.07
CA ILE A 90 -12.40 7.89 2.88
C ILE A 90 -13.54 8.01 3.90
N GLN A 91 -14.06 9.22 4.18
CA GLN A 91 -15.11 9.40 5.19
C GLN A 91 -16.33 8.46 5.01
N PRO A 92 -16.87 8.24 3.79
CA PRO A 92 -17.97 7.29 3.59
C PRO A 92 -17.66 5.85 4.01
N VAL A 93 -16.40 5.44 3.99
CA VAL A 93 -15.94 4.12 4.45
C VAL A 93 -15.97 4.05 5.98
N VAL A 94 -15.57 5.14 6.65
CA VAL A 94 -15.68 5.27 8.12
C VAL A 94 -17.14 5.28 8.55
N ASP A 95 -17.97 6.07 7.87
CA ASP A 95 -19.42 6.15 8.12
C ASP A 95 -20.12 4.80 7.85
N ALA A 96 -19.56 3.97 6.97
CA ALA A 96 -20.04 2.62 6.69
C ALA A 96 -19.67 1.59 7.76
N GLY A 97 -18.89 1.96 8.77
CA GLY A 97 -18.55 1.13 9.92
C GLY A 97 -17.12 0.59 9.95
N GLU A 98 -16.24 0.99 9.02
CA GLU A 98 -14.83 0.61 9.07
C GLU A 98 -13.99 1.63 9.85
N ALA A 99 -13.45 1.20 11.00
CA ALA A 99 -12.54 2.03 11.77
C ALA A 99 -11.20 2.16 11.04
N THR A 100 -10.85 3.38 10.64
CA THR A 100 -9.64 3.66 9.84
C THR A 100 -8.63 4.49 10.61
N ARG A 101 -7.38 4.00 10.67
CA ARG A 101 -6.24 4.68 11.30
C ARG A 101 -5.10 4.97 10.33
N TRP A 102 -4.36 6.03 10.64
CA TRP A 102 -3.20 6.52 9.90
C TRP A 102 -1.94 6.37 10.74
N CYS A 103 -1.01 5.53 10.30
CA CYS A 103 0.23 5.23 11.02
C CYS A 103 1.43 5.87 10.32
N ASP A 104 2.16 6.77 11.00
CA ASP A 104 3.44 7.28 10.47
C ASP A 104 4.42 6.11 10.35
N ARG A 105 4.98 5.89 9.15
CA ARG A 105 5.95 4.82 8.90
C ARG A 105 7.15 4.87 9.84
N ARG A 106 7.54 6.06 10.31
CA ARG A 106 8.63 6.21 11.29
C ARG A 106 8.28 5.65 12.66
N ALA A 107 7.00 5.67 13.05
CA ALA A 107 6.53 5.14 14.34
C ALA A 107 6.62 3.61 14.42
N VAL A 108 6.62 2.94 13.27
CA VAL A 108 6.66 1.47 13.16
C VAL A 108 7.92 0.97 12.46
N ALA A 109 8.98 1.79 12.40
CA ALA A 109 10.22 1.43 11.70
C ALA A 109 10.94 0.21 12.31
N ALA A 110 10.67 -0.12 13.57
CA ALA A 110 11.22 -1.29 14.26
C ALA A 110 10.24 -2.48 14.33
N VAL A 111 9.03 -2.34 13.75
CA VAL A 111 8.04 -3.42 13.72
C VAL A 111 8.36 -4.36 12.56
N ALA A 112 8.29 -5.67 12.80
CA ALA A 112 8.35 -6.66 11.72
C ALA A 112 7.05 -6.62 10.91
N LEU A 113 7.09 -5.99 9.74
CA LEU A 113 5.96 -5.91 8.82
C LEU A 113 6.08 -6.97 7.72
N PRO A 114 4.98 -7.65 7.34
CA PRO A 114 4.94 -8.43 6.11
C PRO A 114 5.36 -7.60 4.89
N GLY A 115 5.95 -8.25 3.89
CA GLY A 115 6.43 -7.57 2.68
C GLY A 115 5.32 -7.10 1.72
N ALA A 116 4.06 -7.34 2.06
CA ALA A 116 2.89 -7.04 1.25
C ALA A 116 1.75 -6.50 2.12
N ASP A 117 0.82 -5.81 1.47
CA ASP A 117 -0.47 -5.48 2.06
C ASP A 117 -1.23 -6.77 2.38
N PHE A 118 -2.07 -6.74 3.41
CA PHE A 118 -2.79 -7.95 3.80
C PHE A 118 -4.09 -7.65 4.53
N TYR A 119 -4.99 -8.62 4.47
CA TYR A 119 -6.12 -8.75 5.36
C TYR A 119 -5.92 -9.96 6.27
N VAL A 120 -6.10 -9.78 7.57
CA VAL A 120 -6.40 -10.89 8.48
C VAL A 120 -7.91 -11.01 8.57
N LEU A 121 -8.45 -12.19 8.31
CA LEU A 121 -9.88 -12.51 8.41
C LEU A 121 -10.11 -13.48 9.55
N ASP A 122 -11.01 -13.13 10.45
CA ASP A 122 -11.42 -13.91 11.63
C ASP A 122 -10.25 -14.43 12.48
N ASP A 123 -9.09 -13.75 12.44
CA ASP A 123 -7.86 -14.17 13.12
C ASP A 123 -7.35 -15.58 12.71
N GLU A 124 -7.84 -16.11 11.60
CA GLU A 124 -7.59 -17.49 11.14
C GLU A 124 -6.92 -17.55 9.77
N THR A 125 -7.18 -16.58 8.90
CA THR A 125 -6.66 -16.59 7.53
C THR A 125 -6.09 -15.23 7.13
N VAL A 126 -5.04 -15.27 6.31
CA VAL A 126 -4.45 -14.07 5.71
C VAL A 126 -4.66 -14.09 4.22
N LEU A 127 -5.13 -12.97 3.70
CA LEU A 127 -5.25 -12.69 2.29
C LEU A 127 -4.27 -11.58 1.91
N PHE A 128 -3.39 -11.86 0.95
CA PHE A 128 -2.47 -10.90 0.34
C PHE A 128 -2.96 -10.44 -1.04
N PRO A 129 -3.44 -9.19 -1.20
CA PRO A 129 -3.51 -8.55 -2.51
C PRO A 129 -2.10 -8.19 -3.00
N HIS A 130 -1.77 -8.60 -4.22
CA HIS A 130 -0.48 -8.33 -4.84
C HIS A 130 -0.59 -7.20 -5.84
N PHE A 131 0.41 -6.32 -5.82
CA PHE A 131 0.48 -5.15 -6.70
C PHE A 131 1.83 -5.09 -7.41
N ASP A 132 1.84 -4.66 -8.67
CA ASP A 132 3.07 -4.34 -9.38
C ASP A 132 3.74 -3.06 -8.84
N GLY A 133 4.86 -2.65 -9.44
CA GLY A 133 5.57 -1.43 -9.05
C GLY A 133 4.76 -0.14 -9.27
N ALA A 134 3.81 -0.14 -10.22
CA ALA A 134 2.91 0.99 -10.48
C ALA A 134 1.69 1.01 -9.54
N GLY A 135 1.49 -0.05 -8.75
CA GLY A 135 0.34 -0.20 -7.87
C GLY A 135 -0.90 -0.78 -8.54
N SER A 136 -0.76 -1.40 -9.72
CA SER A 136 -1.84 -2.15 -10.36
C SER A 136 -1.98 -3.51 -9.68
N PRO A 137 -3.20 -4.01 -9.43
CA PRO A 137 -3.40 -5.34 -8.87
C PRO A 137 -2.96 -6.41 -9.88
N VAL A 138 -2.17 -7.38 -9.43
CA VAL A 138 -1.63 -8.48 -10.27
C VAL A 138 -2.05 -9.87 -9.79
N GLY A 139 -2.67 -9.98 -8.62
CA GLY A 139 -3.16 -11.26 -8.12
C GLY A 139 -3.48 -11.21 -6.63
N TYR A 140 -3.90 -12.35 -6.11
CA TYR A 140 -4.22 -12.52 -4.70
C TYR A 140 -3.70 -13.88 -4.24
N SER A 141 -3.25 -13.95 -2.99
CA SER A 141 -2.94 -15.24 -2.36
C SER A 141 -3.61 -15.36 -1.00
N LEU A 142 -3.91 -16.59 -0.60
CA LEU A 142 -4.53 -16.95 0.67
C LEU A 142 -3.66 -17.94 1.44
N THR A 143 -3.63 -17.81 2.76
CA THR A 143 -2.96 -18.76 3.65
C THR A 143 -3.62 -18.79 5.02
N ASP A 144 -3.63 -19.97 5.63
CA ASP A 144 -4.07 -20.26 7.00
C ASP A 144 -2.90 -20.74 7.88
N ALA A 145 -1.68 -20.66 7.35
CA ALA A 145 -0.46 -21.03 8.06
C ALA A 145 -0.31 -20.21 9.36
N PRO A 146 -0.31 -20.85 10.55
CA PRO A 146 -0.38 -20.15 11.83
C PRO A 146 0.70 -19.10 12.03
N GLU A 147 1.93 -19.40 11.62
CA GLU A 147 3.07 -18.48 11.73
C GLU A 147 2.90 -17.20 10.87
N THR A 148 2.21 -17.31 9.74
CA THR A 148 1.93 -16.16 8.87
C THR A 148 0.76 -15.35 9.45
N VAL A 149 -0.26 -16.02 9.96
CA VAL A 149 -1.40 -15.38 10.64
C VAL A 149 -0.91 -14.59 11.84
N ASP A 150 -0.08 -15.18 12.71
CA ASP A 150 0.46 -14.54 13.90
C ASP A 150 1.36 -13.34 13.56
N LEU A 151 2.21 -13.47 12.54
CA LEU A 151 3.01 -12.35 12.02
C LEU A 151 2.13 -11.18 11.60
N CYS A 152 1.11 -11.44 10.77
CA CYS A 152 0.25 -10.39 10.23
C CYS A 152 -0.62 -9.75 11.32
N ARG A 153 -1.17 -10.54 12.25
CA ARG A 153 -1.93 -10.04 13.41
C ARG A 153 -1.06 -9.14 14.28
N THR A 154 0.14 -9.59 14.63
CA THR A 154 1.07 -8.83 15.47
C THR A 154 1.47 -7.52 14.79
N ALA A 155 1.79 -7.56 13.49
CA ALA A 155 2.12 -6.38 12.71
C ALA A 155 0.95 -5.39 12.65
N PHE A 156 -0.27 -5.88 12.41
CA PHE A 156 -1.46 -5.05 12.36
C PHE A 156 -1.71 -4.34 13.70
N GLU A 157 -1.69 -5.07 14.82
CA GLU A 157 -1.95 -4.48 16.14
C GLU A 157 -0.89 -3.44 16.53
N ALA A 158 0.38 -3.68 16.18
CA ALA A 158 1.44 -2.69 16.38
C ALA A 158 1.20 -1.39 15.58
N CYS A 159 0.79 -1.51 14.32
CA CYS A 159 0.41 -0.37 13.50
C CYS A 159 -0.88 0.31 13.98
N TRP A 160 -1.86 -0.46 14.46
CA TRP A 160 -3.13 0.03 15.00
C TRP A 160 -2.92 0.87 16.26
N ALA A 161 -2.05 0.41 17.16
CA ALA A 161 -1.70 1.11 18.39
C ALA A 161 -0.91 2.40 18.13
N ALA A 162 -0.06 2.43 17.09
CA ALA A 162 0.71 3.60 16.71
C ALA A 162 -0.07 4.61 15.84
N GLY A 163 -1.18 4.18 15.25
CA GLY A 163 -1.99 4.99 14.34
C GLY A 163 -2.95 5.96 15.05
N THR A 164 -3.28 7.05 14.36
CA THR A 164 -4.31 8.02 14.78
C THR A 164 -5.61 7.78 14.04
N ASP A 165 -6.75 7.94 14.73
CA ASP A 165 -8.07 7.78 14.12
C ASP A 165 -8.29 8.81 13.00
N HIS A 166 -9.05 8.44 11.96
CA HIS A 166 -9.35 9.34 10.85
C HIS A 166 -10.05 10.62 11.33
N ASP A 167 -11.01 10.45 12.24
CA ASP A 167 -11.88 11.51 12.75
C ASP A 167 -11.17 12.49 13.70
N ASP A 168 -9.99 12.14 14.22
CA ASP A 168 -9.21 13.01 15.10
C ASP A 168 -8.71 14.28 14.39
N GLY A 169 -8.86 14.38 13.06
CA GLY A 169 -8.48 15.55 12.24
C GLY A 169 -6.98 15.88 12.23
N ARG A 170 -6.19 15.23 13.08
CA ARG A 170 -4.79 15.47 13.31
C ARG A 170 -3.96 14.68 12.28
N PRO A 171 -2.93 15.28 11.68
CA PRO A 171 -1.94 14.49 10.94
C PRO A 171 -1.27 13.49 11.90
N PRO A 172 -0.83 12.31 11.42
CA PRO A 172 -0.25 11.30 12.29
C PRO A 172 0.89 11.92 13.12
N ALA A 173 0.92 11.56 14.41
CA ALA A 173 1.76 12.22 15.38
C ALA A 173 3.22 12.21 14.90
N ARG A 174 3.81 13.40 14.77
CA ARG A 174 5.25 13.50 14.48
C ARG A 174 5.98 12.72 15.56
N HIS A 175 6.74 11.71 15.17
CA HIS A 175 7.65 11.06 16.10
C HIS A 175 8.54 12.16 16.70
N ARG A 176 8.38 12.44 18.00
CA ARG A 176 9.39 13.20 18.74
C ARG A 176 10.60 12.26 18.76
N GLY A 177 11.53 12.46 17.83
CA GLY A 177 12.75 11.68 17.81
C GLY A 177 13.43 11.80 19.17
N ALA A 178 13.92 10.69 19.71
CA ALA A 178 14.96 10.77 20.72
C ALA A 178 16.04 11.74 20.21
N ALA A 179 16.54 12.61 21.09
CA ALA A 179 17.54 13.60 20.76
C ALA A 179 18.62 12.94 19.88
N ARG A 180 18.89 13.54 18.71
CA ARG A 180 19.94 13.08 17.79
C ARG A 180 21.18 12.74 18.63
N PRO A 181 21.70 11.49 18.63
CA PRO A 181 23.04 11.29 19.13
C PRO A 181 23.93 12.22 18.33
N ARG A 182 24.68 13.08 19.01
CA ARG A 182 25.66 13.96 18.37
C ARG A 182 26.54 13.04 17.52
N CYS A 183 26.51 13.22 16.19
CA CYS A 183 27.49 12.54 15.34
C CYS A 183 28.86 12.82 15.94
N ALA A 184 29.58 11.76 16.32
CA ALA A 184 30.99 11.88 16.61
C ALA A 184 31.65 12.47 15.35
N ALA A 185 32.45 13.52 15.54
CA ALA A 185 33.17 14.16 14.45
C ALA A 185 33.97 13.10 13.68
N ALA A 186 33.90 13.15 12.34
CA ALA A 186 34.73 12.32 11.49
C ALA A 186 36.22 12.57 11.84
N PRO A 187 37.07 11.54 11.89
CA PRO A 187 38.49 11.72 12.12
C PRO A 187 39.10 12.57 10.97
N PRO A 188 40.09 13.42 11.27
CA PRO A 188 40.72 14.25 10.24
C PRO A 188 41.39 13.38 9.17
N ALA A 189 41.30 13.84 7.92
CA ALA A 189 41.95 13.19 6.78
C ALA A 189 43.48 13.13 6.99
N PRO A 190 44.15 12.05 6.56
CA PRO A 190 45.60 11.96 6.66
C PRO A 190 46.30 12.98 5.76
N ASP A 191 47.35 13.60 6.30
CA ASP A 191 48.15 14.64 5.66
C ASP A 191 48.70 14.24 4.29
N GLY A 192 48.54 15.15 3.34
CA GLY A 192 49.04 15.00 1.98
C GLY A 192 50.56 14.93 1.89
N ARG A 193 51.05 13.99 1.07
CA ARG A 193 52.35 14.08 0.40
C ARG A 193 52.19 13.82 -1.10
N ALA A 194 53.10 14.43 -1.84
CA ALA A 194 52.90 14.93 -3.20
C ALA A 194 53.01 13.88 -4.33
N HIS A 195 52.07 14.03 -5.26
CA HIS A 195 52.20 14.10 -6.73
C HIS A 195 53.21 13.22 -7.50
N ARG A 196 52.68 12.46 -8.48
CA ARG A 196 53.21 12.42 -9.86
C ARG A 196 52.07 12.30 -10.88
N PRO A 197 52.16 12.93 -12.07
CA PRO A 197 51.06 13.08 -13.01
C PRO A 197 51.08 11.99 -14.10
N GLY A 198 49.90 11.59 -14.57
CA GLY A 198 49.76 10.87 -15.83
C GLY A 198 48.58 9.92 -15.92
N ALA A 199 47.40 10.42 -16.26
CA ALA A 199 46.39 9.74 -17.10
C ALA A 199 45.22 10.70 -17.37
N ARG A 200 44.69 10.61 -18.60
CA ARG A 200 43.68 11.48 -19.22
C ARG A 200 42.32 11.45 -18.50
N PRO A 201 41.48 12.49 -18.65
CA PRO A 201 40.19 12.57 -17.96
C PRO A 201 39.20 11.61 -18.62
N THR A 202 38.69 10.64 -17.88
CA THR A 202 37.38 10.05 -18.18
C THR A 202 36.33 10.83 -17.41
N ASP A 203 35.46 11.45 -18.18
CA ASP A 203 34.31 12.23 -17.74
C ASP A 203 33.40 11.37 -16.85
N ARG A 204 33.16 11.83 -15.62
CA ARG A 204 32.14 11.27 -14.72
C ARG A 204 31.35 12.39 -14.08
N ALA A 205 30.74 13.22 -14.93
CA ALA A 205 29.54 13.96 -14.56
C ALA A 205 28.30 13.05 -14.66
N ALA A 206 27.32 13.33 -13.80
CA ALA A 206 25.93 12.84 -13.80
C ALA A 206 25.66 11.44 -13.21
N LEU A 207 25.49 11.38 -11.89
CA LEU A 207 24.64 10.39 -11.21
C LEU A 207 23.43 11.12 -10.62
N HIS A 208 22.54 11.58 -11.50
CA HIS A 208 21.15 11.92 -11.21
C HIS A 208 20.40 12.03 -12.55
N PRO A 209 19.56 11.05 -12.94
CA PRO A 209 18.63 11.28 -14.03
C PRO A 209 17.55 12.26 -13.55
N ARG A 210 17.48 13.39 -14.25
CA ARG A 210 16.44 14.41 -14.14
C ARG A 210 15.09 13.80 -14.54
N ILE A 211 14.07 14.15 -13.79
CA ILE A 211 12.68 13.81 -14.02
C ILE A 211 12.20 14.70 -15.17
N GLU A 212 12.36 14.28 -16.41
CA GLU A 212 11.82 14.97 -17.60
C GLU A 212 11.92 14.00 -18.78
N ASP A 213 10.94 13.08 -18.91
CA ASP A 213 10.55 12.41 -20.15
C ASP A 213 9.41 11.42 -19.85
N ARG A 214 8.17 11.92 -19.75
CA ARG A 214 6.95 11.10 -19.66
C ARG A 214 5.96 11.31 -20.81
N GLU A 215 6.38 11.97 -21.88
CA GLU A 215 5.58 12.13 -23.09
C GLU A 215 6.24 11.48 -24.31
N ARG A 216 6.27 10.14 -24.32
CA ARG A 216 6.28 9.31 -25.53
C ARG A 216 6.28 7.85 -25.15
N CYS A 217 5.09 7.25 -25.15
CA CYS A 217 4.82 5.85 -25.54
C CYS A 217 3.31 5.60 -25.39
N ALA A 218 2.52 6.37 -26.15
CA ALA A 218 1.24 5.88 -26.64
C ALA A 218 1.53 5.16 -27.96
N GLY A 219 1.33 3.85 -27.99
CA GLY A 219 1.40 3.05 -29.21
C GLY A 219 2.37 1.87 -29.13
N ALA A 220 1.90 0.74 -28.60
CA ALA A 220 2.31 -0.59 -29.07
C ALA A 220 1.25 -1.63 -28.67
N GLU A 221 0.95 -2.51 -29.61
CA GLU A 221 -0.22 -3.37 -29.74
C GLU A 221 -0.33 -4.52 -28.71
N ARG A 222 -1.57 -4.99 -28.50
CA ARG A 222 -1.93 -6.17 -27.71
C ARG A 222 -1.54 -7.47 -28.44
N PRO A 223 -1.16 -8.56 -27.73
CA PRO A 223 -1.28 -9.90 -28.26
C PRO A 223 -2.63 -10.53 -27.86
N GLU A 224 -3.35 -11.05 -28.86
CA GLU A 224 -4.55 -11.86 -28.71
C GLU A 224 -4.21 -13.28 -28.20
N HIS A 225 -4.97 -13.78 -27.23
CA HIS A 225 -4.90 -15.16 -26.75
C HIS A 225 -5.97 -16.02 -27.47
N PRO A 226 -5.61 -17.13 -28.14
CA PRO A 226 -6.60 -17.98 -28.78
C PRO A 226 -7.28 -18.95 -27.79
N ARG A 227 -8.60 -18.96 -27.86
CA ARG A 227 -9.53 -19.87 -27.18
C ARG A 227 -9.33 -21.32 -27.63
N LEU A 228 -9.34 -22.28 -26.70
CA LEU A 228 -9.33 -23.71 -27.03
C LEU A 228 -10.46 -24.43 -26.29
N VAL A 229 -11.59 -24.63 -26.98
CA VAL A 229 -12.66 -25.58 -26.60
C VAL A 229 -13.30 -26.19 -27.85
N ARG A 230 -13.18 -27.51 -28.03
CA ARG A 230 -14.24 -28.46 -28.48
C ARG A 230 -13.66 -29.89 -28.53
N ARG A 231 -14.07 -30.77 -27.60
CA ARG A 231 -15.12 -31.83 -27.70
C ARG A 231 -14.86 -32.94 -28.76
N LEU A 232 -14.53 -34.13 -28.22
CA LEU A 232 -15.06 -35.49 -28.49
C LEU A 232 -15.61 -35.80 -29.89
N ARG A 233 -15.02 -36.80 -30.58
CA ARG A 233 -15.75 -37.94 -31.20
C ARG A 233 -14.88 -39.19 -31.34
N ARG A 234 -15.56 -40.31 -31.11
CA ARG A 234 -15.27 -41.75 -31.24
C ARG A 234 -14.30 -42.17 -32.35
N GLY A 235 -13.55 -43.23 -32.05
CA GLY A 235 -12.85 -44.15 -32.96
C GLY A 235 -12.29 -45.29 -32.13
#